data_AF-A0AAJ6NPK2-F1
#
_entry.id   AF-A0AAJ6NPK2-F1
#
_cell.length_a   1.000
_cell.length_b   1.000
_cell.length_c   1.000
_cell.angle_alpha   90.00
_cell.angle_beta   90.00
_cell.angle_gamma   90.00
#
_symmetry.space_group_name_H-M   'P 1'
#
loop_
_entity.id
_entity.type
_entity.pdbx_description
1 polymer ?
#
loop_
_entity_poly.entity_id
_entity_poly.type
_entity_poly.pdbx_seq_one_letter_code
_entity_poly.pdbx_strand_id
1 'polypeptide(L)'
;MALLPGNKFLKARQTKGIKDATGREASPLPTDKSRIELGTEIQTRLAGSPVYGEIYTFAPAIDQFLKSHLFADIFGRDNLDYQSREIATIAALASMKGVNSQLQAHFRIGMNTGLSEAQMNSLISVLKSKVGKPEADNAAEVLNQVLSNKSQ
;
A
#
# COMPACT_ATOMS: atom_id res chain seq x y z
N MET A 1 -29.77 -18.16 -4.63
CA MET A 1 -28.94 -17.03 -5.11
C MET A 1 -28.29 -16.36 -3.89
N ALA A 2 -27.05 -16.72 -3.58
CA ALA A 2 -26.35 -16.21 -2.39
C ALA A 2 -25.94 -14.75 -2.62
N LEU A 3 -26.38 -13.84 -1.75
CA LEU A 3 -25.95 -12.45 -1.76
C LEU A 3 -24.46 -12.40 -1.42
N LEU A 4 -23.65 -11.81 -2.31
CA LEU A 4 -22.24 -11.51 -2.02
C LEU A 4 -22.12 -10.79 -0.66
N PRO A 5 -21.09 -11.08 0.17
CA PRO A 5 -20.97 -10.59 1.55
C PRO A 5 -21.16 -9.07 1.69
N GLY A 6 -20.73 -8.29 0.70
CA GLY A 6 -20.90 -6.83 0.67
C GLY A 6 -22.36 -6.37 0.72
N ASN A 7 -23.29 -7.11 0.10
CA ASN A 7 -24.69 -6.71 0.04
C ASN A 7 -25.41 -6.86 1.39
N LYS A 8 -24.92 -7.74 2.27
CA LYS A 8 -25.46 -7.90 3.64
C LYS A 8 -25.09 -6.68 4.51
N PHE A 9 -23.87 -6.18 4.40
CA PHE A 9 -23.40 -5.02 5.16
C PHE A 9 -24.12 -3.74 4.71
N LEU A 10 -24.22 -3.52 3.40
CA LEU A 10 -24.94 -2.36 2.85
C LEU A 10 -26.41 -2.34 3.30
N LYS A 11 -27.09 -3.49 3.23
CA LYS A 11 -28.46 -3.63 3.74
C LYS A 11 -28.54 -3.32 5.24
N ALA A 12 -27.63 -3.86 6.04
CA ALA A 12 -27.62 -3.61 7.50
C ALA A 12 -27.44 -2.12 7.84
N ARG A 13 -26.60 -1.39 7.10
CA ARG A 13 -26.44 0.06 7.25
C ARG A 13 -27.71 0.80 6.84
N GLN A 14 -28.30 0.43 5.71
CA GLN A 14 -29.54 1.01 5.21
C GLN A 14 -30.71 0.82 6.19
N THR A 15 -30.86 -0.37 6.78
CA THR A 15 -31.88 -0.64 7.81
C THR A 15 -31.70 0.22 9.05
N LYS A 16 -30.45 0.58 9.39
CA LYS A 16 -30.14 1.53 10.48
C LYS A 16 -30.29 3.00 10.07
N GLY A 17 -30.78 3.27 8.86
CA GLY A 17 -30.92 4.64 8.33
C GLY A 17 -29.59 5.31 8.01
N ILE A 18 -28.47 4.59 8.02
CA ILE A 18 -27.16 5.14 7.72
C ILE A 18 -27.06 5.38 6.21
N LYS A 19 -26.87 6.64 5.82
CA LYS A 19 -26.62 7.06 4.44
C LYS A 19 -25.14 7.37 4.26
N ASP A 20 -24.45 6.49 3.55
CA ASP A 20 -23.04 6.69 3.21
C ASP A 20 -22.90 7.71 2.08
N ALA A 21 -21.99 8.67 2.24
CA ALA A 21 -21.60 9.54 1.14
C ALA A 21 -20.78 8.72 0.12
N THR A 22 -21.16 8.78 -1.15
CA THR A 22 -20.36 8.19 -2.24
C THR A 22 -19.03 8.93 -2.36
N GLY A 23 -17.94 8.18 -2.47
CA GLY A 23 -16.61 8.75 -2.73
C GLY A 23 -16.53 9.37 -4.13
N ARG A 24 -15.62 10.33 -4.32
CA ARG A 24 -15.35 10.89 -5.65
C ARG A 24 -14.69 9.85 -6.55
N GLU A 25 -14.91 9.95 -7.86
CA GLU A 25 -14.13 9.21 -8.85
C GLU A 25 -12.70 9.76 -8.98
N ALA A 26 -11.81 8.95 -9.55
CA ALA A 26 -10.44 9.40 -9.85
C ALA A 26 -10.46 10.43 -10.98
N SER A 27 -9.54 11.39 -10.92
CA SER A 27 -9.27 12.25 -12.08
C SER A 27 -8.72 11.40 -13.25
N PRO A 28 -8.96 11.79 -14.52
CA PRO A 28 -8.35 11.11 -15.65
C PRO A 28 -6.82 11.07 -15.54
N LEU A 29 -6.22 9.96 -15.95
CA LEU A 29 -4.75 9.84 -16.01
C LEU A 29 -4.17 10.74 -17.12
N PRO A 30 -2.90 11.16 -17.00
CA PRO A 30 -2.21 11.90 -18.06
C PRO A 30 -2.26 11.17 -19.41
N THR A 31 -2.57 11.91 -20.48
CA THR A 31 -2.70 11.35 -21.84
C THR A 31 -1.43 11.45 -22.67
N ASP A 32 -0.44 12.21 -22.19
CA ASP A 32 0.87 12.43 -22.81
C ASP A 32 1.88 11.31 -22.49
N LYS A 33 1.51 10.36 -21.63
CA LYS A 33 2.38 9.25 -21.20
C LYS A 33 1.69 7.91 -21.41
N SER A 34 2.47 6.92 -21.83
CA SER A 34 2.06 5.53 -21.73
C SER A 34 1.96 5.09 -20.27
N ARG A 35 1.20 4.02 -20.02
CA ARG A 35 1.07 3.43 -18.67
C ARG A 35 2.41 2.95 -18.11
N ILE A 36 3.32 2.49 -18.97
CA ILE A 36 4.64 2.06 -18.53
C ILE A 36 5.50 3.24 -18.10
N GLU A 37 5.46 4.36 -18.83
CA GLU A 37 6.20 5.58 -18.46
C GLU A 37 5.67 6.15 -17.14
N LEU A 38 4.36 6.38 -17.05
CA LEU A 38 3.72 6.88 -15.83
C LEU A 38 3.98 5.95 -14.63
N GLY A 39 3.83 4.65 -14.84
CA GLY A 39 4.07 3.65 -13.80
C GLY A 39 5.52 3.63 -13.32
N THR A 40 6.48 3.77 -14.24
CA THR A 40 7.91 3.84 -13.91
C THR A 40 8.25 5.08 -13.11
N GLU A 41 7.69 6.24 -13.46
CA GLU A 41 7.88 7.49 -12.72
C GLU A 41 7.33 7.39 -11.29
N ILE A 42 6.10 6.89 -11.15
CA ILE A 42 5.47 6.70 -9.84
C ILE A 42 6.26 5.70 -9.00
N GLN A 43 6.62 4.54 -9.56
CA GLN A 43 7.43 3.53 -8.87
C GLN A 43 8.75 4.12 -8.38
N THR A 44 9.47 4.82 -9.25
CA THR A 44 10.78 5.42 -8.94
C THR A 44 10.64 6.47 -7.84
N ARG A 45 9.62 7.32 -7.91
CA ARG A 45 9.33 8.31 -6.87
C ARG A 45 9.08 7.66 -5.51
N LEU A 46 8.26 6.62 -5.47
CA LEU A 46 7.88 5.93 -4.23
C LEU A 46 9.04 5.11 -3.65
N ALA A 47 9.76 4.38 -4.50
CA ALA A 47 10.93 3.61 -4.09
C ALA A 47 12.12 4.49 -3.68
N GLY A 48 12.18 5.73 -4.18
CA GLY A 48 13.28 6.67 -3.96
C GLY A 48 14.43 6.53 -4.95
N SER A 49 14.39 5.50 -5.80
CA SER A 49 15.33 5.26 -6.89
C SER A 49 14.71 4.32 -7.93
N PRO A 50 15.27 4.25 -9.16
CA PRO A 50 14.80 3.29 -10.15
C PRO A 50 14.94 1.85 -9.63
N VAL A 51 13.89 1.06 -9.80
CA VAL A 51 13.82 -0.32 -9.29
C VAL A 51 14.29 -1.29 -10.37
N TYR A 52 15.27 -2.12 -10.01
CA TYR A 52 15.82 -3.19 -10.85
C TYR A 52 15.97 -4.48 -10.02
N GLY A 53 16.15 -5.61 -10.69
CA GLY A 53 16.38 -6.89 -10.02
C GLY A 53 16.27 -8.08 -10.96
N GLU A 54 16.89 -9.19 -10.58
CA GLU A 54 16.93 -10.43 -11.37
C GLU A 54 15.54 -10.97 -11.70
N ILE A 55 14.57 -10.73 -10.82
CA ILE A 55 13.18 -11.14 -11.02
C ILE A 55 12.55 -10.54 -12.29
N TYR A 56 12.95 -9.32 -12.67
CA TYR A 56 12.44 -8.67 -13.88
C TYR A 56 13.11 -9.20 -15.14
N THR A 57 14.36 -9.65 -15.04
CA THR A 57 15.03 -10.37 -16.13
C THR A 57 14.43 -11.76 -16.31
N PHE A 58 14.17 -12.47 -15.21
CA PHE A 58 13.59 -13.81 -15.22
C PHE A 58 12.12 -13.81 -15.69
N ALA A 59 11.33 -12.84 -15.24
CA ALA A 59 9.91 -12.72 -15.57
C ALA A 59 9.55 -11.28 -15.99
N PRO A 60 9.88 -10.87 -17.22
CA PRO A 60 9.64 -9.50 -17.71
C PRO A 60 8.18 -9.05 -17.63
N ALA A 61 7.23 -10.00 -17.75
CA ALA A 61 5.81 -9.70 -17.62
C ALA A 61 5.44 -9.14 -16.23
N ILE A 62 6.14 -9.54 -15.16
CA ILE A 62 5.91 -9.00 -13.81
C ILE A 62 6.24 -7.51 -13.78
N ASP A 63 7.35 -7.10 -14.38
CA ASP A 63 7.74 -5.68 -14.47
C ASP A 63 6.67 -4.87 -15.21
N GLN A 64 6.18 -5.41 -16.34
CA GLN A 64 5.11 -4.78 -17.11
C GLN A 64 3.82 -4.61 -16.29
N PHE A 65 3.38 -5.64 -15.55
CA PHE A 65 2.17 -5.56 -14.72
C PHE A 65 2.35 -4.61 -13.52
N LEU A 66 3.50 -4.62 -12.87
CA LEU A 66 3.78 -3.70 -11.78
C LEU A 66 3.73 -2.26 -12.28
N LYS A 67 4.41 -1.94 -13.38
CA LYS A 67 4.44 -0.57 -13.90
C LYS A 67 3.09 -0.14 -14.48
N SER A 68 2.56 -0.88 -15.45
CA SER A 68 1.35 -0.42 -16.16
C SER A 68 0.09 -0.51 -15.32
N HIS A 69 -0.14 -1.63 -14.63
CA HIS A 69 -1.39 -1.84 -13.89
C HIS A 69 -1.29 -1.34 -12.45
N LEU A 70 -0.30 -1.78 -11.67
CA LEU A 70 -0.22 -1.37 -10.26
C LEU A 70 0.16 0.11 -10.13
N PHE A 71 1.28 0.54 -10.70
CA PHE A 71 1.76 1.90 -10.47
C PHE A 71 1.01 2.96 -11.28
N ALA A 72 0.72 2.72 -12.57
CA ALA A 72 -0.07 3.66 -13.36
C ALA A 72 -1.58 3.57 -13.07
N ASP A 73 -2.25 2.44 -13.35
CA ASP A 73 -3.72 2.39 -13.26
C ASP A 73 -4.27 2.47 -11.81
N ILE A 74 -3.51 2.01 -10.79
CA ILE A 74 -3.96 2.04 -9.38
C ILE A 74 -3.34 3.18 -8.58
N PHE A 75 -2.01 3.32 -8.57
CA PHE A 75 -1.32 4.38 -7.82
C PHE A 75 -1.31 5.73 -8.55
N GLY A 76 -1.59 5.77 -9.86
CA GLY A 76 -1.86 7.02 -10.58
C GLY A 76 -3.20 7.67 -10.21
N ARG A 77 -4.09 6.95 -9.51
CA ARG A 77 -5.37 7.49 -9.05
C ARG A 77 -5.17 8.40 -7.85
N ASP A 78 -5.82 9.56 -7.89
CA ASP A 78 -5.68 10.63 -6.90
C ASP A 78 -6.70 10.56 -5.76
N ASN A 79 -7.55 9.52 -5.71
CA ASN A 79 -8.59 9.37 -4.67
C ASN A 79 -8.02 9.33 -3.24
N LEU A 80 -6.82 8.79 -3.07
CA LEU A 80 -6.07 8.75 -1.82
C LEU A 80 -4.63 9.14 -2.10
N ASP A 81 -4.04 9.92 -1.20
CA ASP A 81 -2.62 10.23 -1.23
C ASP A 81 -1.76 8.98 -0.98
N TYR A 82 -0.47 9.09 -1.31
CA TYR A 82 0.47 7.98 -1.17
C TYR A 82 0.68 7.56 0.28
N GLN A 83 0.68 8.50 1.23
CA GLN A 83 0.86 8.18 2.65
C GLN A 83 -0.26 7.28 3.17
N SER A 84 -1.51 7.61 2.84
CA SER A 84 -2.71 6.84 3.20
C SER A 84 -2.70 5.45 2.57
N ARG A 85 -2.26 5.35 1.31
CA ARG A 85 -2.09 4.06 0.61
C ARG A 85 -1.02 3.20 1.28
N GLU A 86 0.12 3.77 1.64
CA GLU A 86 1.19 3.03 2.31
C GLU A 86 0.79 2.58 3.71
N ILE A 87 0.05 3.40 4.47
CA ILE A 87 -0.51 2.96 5.77
C ILE A 87 -1.39 1.72 5.59
N ALA A 88 -2.28 1.72 4.60
CA ALA A 88 -3.14 0.57 4.32
C ALA A 88 -2.35 -0.67 3.87
N THR A 89 -1.35 -0.49 3.00
CA THR A 89 -0.49 -1.57 2.51
C THR A 89 0.35 -2.18 3.63
N ILE A 90 0.99 -1.35 4.46
CA ILE A 90 1.79 -1.78 5.61
C ILE A 90 0.91 -2.55 6.60
N ALA A 91 -0.30 -2.05 6.90
CA ALA A 91 -1.24 -2.74 7.78
C ALA A 91 -1.63 -4.12 7.26
N ALA A 92 -1.90 -4.22 5.95
CA ALA A 92 -2.24 -5.48 5.30
C ALA A 92 -1.05 -6.47 5.33
N LEU A 93 0.14 -6.02 4.95
CA LEU A 93 1.35 -6.86 4.94
C LEU A 93 1.74 -7.32 6.35
N ALA A 94 1.65 -6.44 7.35
CA ALA A 94 1.89 -6.80 8.75
C ALA A 94 0.91 -7.86 9.29
N SER A 95 -0.28 -7.97 8.68
CA SER A 95 -1.31 -8.96 9.05
C SER A 95 -1.16 -10.29 8.29
N MET A 96 -0.12 -10.45 7.46
CA MET A 96 0.14 -11.65 6.66
C MET A 96 1.46 -12.31 7.07
N LYS A 97 1.55 -13.64 6.92
CA LYS A 97 2.78 -14.39 7.18
C LYS A 97 3.62 -14.52 5.91
N GLY A 98 4.94 -14.53 6.05
CA GLY A 98 5.88 -14.82 4.95
C GLY A 98 6.14 -13.65 3.98
N VAL A 99 5.75 -12.42 4.34
CA VAL A 99 5.86 -11.23 3.46
C VAL A 99 6.73 -10.12 4.09
N ASN A 100 7.65 -10.47 4.98
CA ASN A 100 8.47 -9.48 5.70
C ASN A 100 9.38 -8.67 4.76
N SER A 101 9.84 -9.23 3.63
CA SER A 101 10.63 -8.48 2.65
C SER A 101 9.80 -7.38 1.98
N GLN A 102 8.53 -7.65 1.66
CA GLN A 102 7.60 -6.65 1.17
C GLN A 102 7.27 -5.62 2.25
N LEU A 103 7.00 -6.06 3.49
CA LEU A 103 6.75 -5.15 4.61
C LEU A 103 7.94 -4.20 4.84
N GLN A 104 9.16 -4.72 4.78
CA GLN A 104 10.39 -3.92 4.88
C GLN A 104 10.48 -2.88 3.76
N ALA A 105 10.19 -3.28 2.51
CA ALA A 105 10.17 -2.37 1.37
C ALA A 105 9.10 -1.27 1.54
N HIS A 106 7.90 -1.62 1.99
CA HIS A 106 6.81 -0.67 2.19
C HIS A 106 7.01 0.27 3.38
N PHE A 107 7.72 -0.14 4.44
CA PHE A 107 8.15 0.82 5.46
C PHE A 107 9.10 1.88 4.87
N ARG A 108 10.04 1.49 4.00
CA ARG A 108 10.94 2.43 3.31
C ARG A 108 10.17 3.35 2.36
N ILE A 109 9.28 2.79 1.53
CA ILE A 109 8.43 3.57 0.62
C ILE A 109 7.56 4.54 1.41
N GLY A 110 6.92 4.09 2.48
CA GLY A 110 6.14 4.94 3.38
C GLY A 110 6.95 6.13 3.90
N MET A 111 8.19 5.91 4.33
CA MET A 111 9.09 7.01 4.72
C MET A 111 9.44 7.95 3.57
N ASN A 112 9.65 7.45 2.35
CA ASN A 112 9.89 8.29 1.16
C ASN A 112 8.67 9.17 0.82
N THR A 113 7.46 8.71 1.14
CA THR A 113 6.23 9.52 1.03
C THR A 113 6.07 10.56 2.16
N GLY A 114 6.97 10.56 3.15
CA GLY A 114 6.99 11.50 4.27
C GLY A 114 6.35 10.97 5.56
N LEU A 115 6.02 9.68 5.67
CA LEU A 115 5.59 9.11 6.94
C LEU A 115 6.77 9.08 7.93
N SER A 116 6.54 9.62 9.12
CA SER A 116 7.51 9.63 10.20
C SER A 116 7.59 8.29 10.93
N GLU A 117 8.70 8.04 11.60
CA GLU A 117 8.85 6.90 12.53
C GLU A 117 7.75 6.89 13.60
N ALA A 118 7.38 8.05 14.14
CA ALA A 118 6.30 8.16 15.13
C ALA A 118 4.95 7.69 14.56
N GLN A 119 4.63 8.04 13.31
CA GLN A 119 3.42 7.56 12.64
C GLN A 119 3.46 6.03 12.39
N MET A 120 4.62 5.47 12.03
CA MET A 120 4.78 4.02 11.88
C MET A 120 4.59 3.27 13.21
N ASN A 121 5.16 3.78 14.31
CA ASN A 121 4.95 3.23 15.65
C ASN A 121 3.48 3.37 16.11
N SER A 122 2.79 4.44 15.72
CA SER A 122 1.35 4.58 15.95
C SER A 122 0.55 3.52 15.19
N LEU A 123 0.91 3.22 13.94
CA LEU A 123 0.27 2.15 13.17
C LEU A 123 0.46 0.78 13.84
N ILE A 124 1.67 0.48 14.31
CA ILE A 124 1.96 -0.75 15.07
C ILE A 124 1.11 -0.85 16.35
N SER A 125 0.91 0.28 17.04
CA SER A 125 0.02 0.33 18.21
C SER A 125 -1.43 0.00 17.85
N VAL A 126 -1.92 0.47 16.69
CA VAL A 126 -3.24 0.10 16.16
C VAL A 126 -3.29 -1.40 15.85
N LEU A 127 -2.29 -1.96 15.17
CA LEU A 127 -2.19 -3.40 14.87
C LEU A 127 -2.29 -4.24 16.15
N LYS A 128 -1.58 -3.85 17.21
CA LYS A 128 -1.63 -4.54 18.50
C LYS A 128 -3.03 -4.56 19.11
N SER A 129 -3.77 -3.46 18.96
CA SER A 129 -5.11 -3.31 19.53
C SER A 129 -6.23 -3.91 18.69
N LYS A 130 -6.06 -4.01 17.36
CA LYS A 130 -7.12 -4.39 16.41
C LYS A 130 -6.90 -5.73 15.73
N VAL A 131 -5.65 -6.18 15.61
CA VAL A 131 -5.28 -7.42 14.90
C VAL A 131 -4.75 -8.43 15.91
N GLY A 132 -3.62 -8.11 16.55
CA GLY A 132 -3.01 -9.01 17.52
C GLY A 132 -1.60 -8.59 17.91
N LYS A 133 -1.16 -9.04 19.09
CA LYS A 133 0.20 -8.82 19.58
C LYS A 133 1.27 -9.46 18.67
N PRO A 134 1.11 -10.70 18.15
CA PRO A 134 2.12 -11.30 17.28
C PRO A 134 2.40 -10.50 16.00
N GLU A 135 1.34 -10.01 15.34
CA GLU A 135 1.44 -9.21 14.12
C GLU A 135 2.14 -7.87 14.38
N ALA A 136 1.78 -7.22 15.51
CA ALA A 136 2.40 -5.98 15.92
C ALA A 136 3.88 -6.13 16.29
N ASP A 137 4.24 -7.19 17.01
CA ASP A 137 5.63 -7.47 17.40
C ASP A 137 6.49 -7.75 16.15
N ASN A 138 5.99 -8.55 15.20
CA ASN A 138 6.67 -8.78 13.92
C ASN A 138 6.86 -7.49 13.12
N ALA A 139 5.82 -6.64 13.04
CA ALA A 139 5.92 -5.36 12.35
C ALA A 139 6.93 -4.41 13.01
N ALA A 140 6.99 -4.38 14.34
CA ALA A 140 7.97 -3.61 15.09
C ALA A 140 9.41 -4.09 14.82
N GLU A 141 9.63 -5.40 14.79
CA GLU A 141 10.94 -5.96 14.45
C GLU A 141 11.39 -5.55 13.05
N VAL A 142 10.51 -5.68 12.05
CA VAL A 142 10.81 -5.29 10.67
C VAL A 142 11.05 -3.78 10.55
N LEU A 143 10.27 -2.94 11.25
CA LEU A 143 10.50 -1.49 11.28
C LEU A 143 11.87 -1.15 11.88
N ASN A 144 12.24 -1.77 12.99
CA ASN A 144 13.54 -1.56 13.63
C ASN A 144 14.71 -1.92 12.71
N GLN A 145 14.60 -3.00 11.93
CA GLN A 145 15.59 -3.36 10.91
C GLN A 145 15.72 -2.28 9.84
N VAL A 146 14.62 -1.67 9.40
CA VAL A 146 14.65 -0.57 8.42
C VAL A 146 15.34 0.67 9.00
N LEU A 147 15.02 1.05 10.24
CA LEU A 147 15.57 2.23 10.90
C LEU A 147 17.08 2.07 11.18
N SER A 148 17.50 0.86 11.59
CA SER A 148 18.90 0.57 11.90
C SER A 148 19.80 0.68 10.66
N ASN A 149 19.31 0.23 9.50
CA ASN A 149 20.04 0.32 8.23
C ASN A 149 20.10 1.75 7.67
N LYS A 150 19.30 2.68 8.20
CA LYS A 150 19.29 4.10 7.78
C LYS A 150 20.36 4.93 8.49
N SER A 151 20.88 4.43 9.62
CA SER A 151 21.89 5.08 10.46
C SER A 151 23.33 4.69 10.08
N GLN A 152 23.51 3.98 8.95
CA GLN A 152 24.79 3.61 8.35
C GLN A 152 25.04 4.39 7.06
#